data_AF-A0A227J4Q7-F1
#
_entry.id   AF-A0A227J4Q7-F1
#
_cell.length_a   1.000
_cell.length_b   1.000
_cell.length_c   1.000
_cell.angle_alpha   90.00
_cell.angle_beta   90.00
_cell.angle_gamma   90.00
#
_symmetry.space_group_name_H-M   'P 1'
#
loop_
_entity.id
_entity.type
_entity.pdbx_description
1 polymer ?
#
loop_
_entity_poly.entity_id
_entity_poly.type
_entity_poly.pdbx_seq_one_letter_code
_entity_poly.pdbx_strand_id
1 'polypeptide(L)'
;IQAATKYIVGHSDVMLGTAVASEKYWDQLREQSYLMGQCVSPDDAYLGLRGIRTLDVRLRQHAENSLKVAQWLANRPEVDHVRHPALETCPGHEFFERDFTGGNGLFSFVL
;
A
#
# COMPACT_ATOMS: atom_id res chain seq x y z
N ILE A 1 4.84 -7.71 -6.46
CA ILE A 1 5.05 -8.25 -5.10
C ILE A 1 4.49 -7.24 -4.11
N GLN A 2 3.79 -7.67 -3.06
CA GLN A 2 3.23 -6.79 -2.03
C GLN A 2 3.46 -7.38 -0.64
N ALA A 3 3.69 -6.50 0.34
CA ALA A 3 3.59 -6.87 1.73
C ALA A 3 2.12 -6.79 2.15
N ALA A 4 1.41 -7.91 2.08
CA ALA A 4 -0.02 -7.96 2.39
C ALA A 4 -0.34 -7.68 3.86
N THR A 5 0.63 -7.79 4.78
CA THR A 5 0.54 -7.28 6.16
C THR A 5 -0.01 -5.84 6.25
N LYS A 6 0.16 -5.03 5.20
CA LYS A 6 -0.14 -3.60 5.19
C LYS A 6 -1.59 -3.40 4.75
N TYR A 7 -1.83 -2.78 3.60
CA TYR A 7 -3.20 -2.41 3.19
C TYR A 7 -4.11 -3.61 2.85
N ILE A 8 -3.56 -4.72 2.34
CA ILE A 8 -4.34 -5.90 1.91
C ILE A 8 -5.04 -6.54 3.11
N VAL A 9 -4.27 -6.98 4.12
CA VAL A 9 -4.82 -7.43 5.41
C VAL A 9 -5.53 -6.25 6.06
N GLY A 10 -4.85 -5.13 6.29
CA GLY A 10 -5.45 -3.86 6.70
C GLY A 10 -6.00 -3.80 8.12
N HIS A 11 -5.74 -4.82 8.94
CA HIS A 11 -6.24 -4.95 10.31
C HIS A 11 -5.13 -5.13 11.36
N SER A 12 -3.85 -5.01 10.93
CA SER A 12 -2.67 -5.07 11.81
C SER A 12 -2.56 -6.35 12.65
N ASP A 13 -3.10 -7.47 12.16
CA ASP A 13 -3.25 -8.73 12.88
C ASP A 13 -2.55 -9.92 12.18
N VAL A 14 -2.04 -9.74 10.95
CA VAL A 14 -1.41 -10.83 10.17
C VAL A 14 -0.16 -10.37 9.43
N MET A 15 0.86 -11.23 9.43
CA MET A 15 2.03 -11.12 8.57
C MET A 15 1.81 -11.94 7.29
N LEU A 16 1.65 -11.26 6.14
CA LEU A 16 1.39 -11.92 4.86
C LEU A 16 2.18 -11.25 3.72
N GLY A 17 2.71 -12.06 2.80
CA GLY A 17 3.32 -11.61 1.56
C GLY A 17 2.56 -12.13 0.35
N THR A 18 2.54 -11.37 -0.75
CA THR A 18 2.00 -11.84 -2.03
C THR A 18 2.97 -11.56 -3.18
N ALA A 19 3.04 -12.52 -4.09
CA ALA A 19 3.71 -12.38 -5.37
C ALA A 19 2.71 -12.74 -6.48
N VAL A 20 2.67 -11.92 -7.53
CA VAL A 20 1.81 -12.11 -8.69
C VAL A 20 2.71 -12.10 -9.91
N ALA A 21 2.49 -13.04 -10.82
CA ALA A 21 3.27 -13.20 -12.04
C ALA A 21 2.34 -13.40 -13.24
N SER A 22 2.81 -13.01 -14.42
CA SER A 22 2.21 -13.44 -15.68
C SER A 22 2.44 -14.93 -15.90
N GLU A 23 1.65 -15.54 -16.79
CA GLU A 23 1.77 -16.96 -17.18
C GLU A 23 3.22 -17.36 -17.51
N LYS A 24 3.93 -16.53 -18.29
CA LYS A 24 5.35 -16.73 -18.65
C LYS A 24 6.28 -17.04 -17.47
N TYR A 25 6.01 -16.48 -16.28
CA TYR A 25 6.88 -16.60 -15.11
C TYR A 25 6.23 -17.40 -13.97
N TRP A 26 5.01 -17.91 -14.16
CA TRP A 26 4.25 -18.55 -13.11
C TRP A 26 4.91 -19.84 -12.62
N ASP A 27 5.33 -20.72 -13.54
CA ASP A 27 5.95 -21.99 -13.15
C ASP A 27 7.23 -21.77 -12.34
N GLN A 28 8.05 -20.80 -12.74
CA GLN A 28 9.24 -20.42 -11.99
C GLN A 28 8.88 -19.89 -10.59
N LEU A 29 7.91 -18.96 -10.49
CA LEU A 29 7.51 -18.41 -9.19
C LEU A 29 6.96 -19.51 -8.26
N ARG A 30 6.08 -20.37 -8.77
CA ARG A 30 5.46 -21.46 -8.01
C ARG A 30 6.51 -22.44 -7.49
N GLU A 31 7.39 -22.90 -8.37
CA GLU A 31 8.40 -23.91 -8.03
C GLU A 31 9.39 -23.37 -6.99
N GLN A 32 9.89 -22.15 -7.18
CA GLN A 32 10.84 -21.55 -6.24
C GLN A 32 10.18 -21.25 -4.88
N SER A 33 8.93 -20.79 -4.85
CA SER A 33 8.17 -20.61 -3.61
C SER A 33 8.01 -21.94 -2.85
N TYR A 34 7.73 -23.03 -3.57
CA TYR A 34 7.59 -24.37 -2.98
C TYR A 34 8.91 -24.87 -2.41
N LEU A 35 10.01 -24.81 -3.18
CA LEU A 35 11.33 -25.27 -2.75
C LEU A 35 11.88 -24.49 -1.55
N MET A 36 11.57 -23.20 -1.44
CA MET A 36 11.95 -22.37 -0.29
C MET A 36 11.01 -22.53 0.92
N GLY A 37 9.94 -23.32 0.81
CA GLY A 37 8.95 -23.46 1.88
C GLY A 37 8.19 -22.16 2.17
N GLN A 38 8.07 -21.26 1.19
CA GLN A 38 7.28 -20.04 1.31
C GLN A 38 5.81 -20.41 1.25
N CYS A 39 5.21 -20.61 2.42
CA CYS A 39 3.80 -20.93 2.59
C CYS A 39 3.13 -19.99 3.59
N VAL A 40 1.81 -20.07 3.67
CA VAL A 40 0.98 -19.30 4.58
C VAL A 40 0.05 -20.25 5.33
N SER A 41 -0.21 -19.96 6.61
CA SER A 41 -1.28 -20.63 7.36
C SER A 41 -2.64 -20.44 6.67
N PRO A 42 -3.52 -21.44 6.65
CA PRO A 42 -4.89 -21.26 6.13
C PRO A 42 -5.66 -20.17 6.89
N ASP A 43 -5.38 -19.98 8.18
CA ASP A 43 -6.02 -18.94 9.00
C ASP A 43 -5.54 -17.54 8.57
N ASP A 44 -4.24 -17.37 8.34
CA ASP A 44 -3.66 -16.11 7.85
C ASP A 44 -4.15 -15.79 6.43
N ALA A 45 -4.29 -16.81 5.58
CA ALA A 45 -4.88 -16.66 4.25
C ALA A 45 -6.34 -16.22 4.33
N TYR A 46 -7.12 -16.78 5.26
CA TYR A 46 -8.50 -16.38 5.51
C TYR A 46 -8.60 -14.92 6.00
N LEU A 47 -7.71 -14.50 6.90
CA LEU A 47 -7.66 -13.12 7.38
C LEU A 47 -7.26 -12.14 6.27
N GLY A 48 -6.34 -12.53 5.39
CA GLY A 48 -6.05 -11.80 4.15
C GLY A 48 -7.29 -11.64 3.25
N LEU A 49 -8.04 -12.74 3.02
CA LEU A 49 -9.28 -12.72 2.24
C LEU A 49 -10.34 -11.83 2.89
N ARG A 50 -10.51 -11.90 4.21
CA ARG A 50 -11.41 -11.01 4.98
C ARG A 50 -11.01 -9.55 4.80
N GLY A 51 -9.72 -9.24 4.86
CA GLY A 51 -9.18 -7.90 4.64
C GLY A 51 -9.54 -7.31 3.28
N ILE A 52 -9.40 -8.11 2.22
CA ILE A 52 -9.67 -7.67 0.83
C ILE A 52 -11.13 -7.21 0.64
N ARG A 53 -12.09 -7.81 1.36
CA ARG A 53 -13.52 -7.47 1.24
C ARG A 53 -13.86 -6.01 1.59
N THR A 54 -13.00 -5.33 2.33
CA THR A 54 -13.17 -3.91 2.69
C THR A 54 -12.02 -3.04 2.17
N LEU A 55 -11.16 -3.58 1.30
CA LEU A 55 -9.98 -2.87 0.82
C LEU A 55 -10.34 -1.58 0.08
N ASP A 56 -11.36 -1.61 -0.78
CA ASP A 56 -11.74 -0.46 -1.59
C ASP A 56 -12.20 0.73 -0.72
N VAL A 57 -13.07 0.48 0.26
CA VAL A 57 -13.59 1.52 1.15
C VAL A 57 -12.51 2.02 2.11
N ARG A 58 -11.66 1.13 2.63
CA ARG A 58 -10.54 1.53 3.50
C ARG A 58 -9.50 2.34 2.75
N LEU A 59 -9.09 1.90 1.55
CA LEU A 59 -8.06 2.58 0.78
C LEU A 59 -8.52 3.95 0.31
N ARG A 60 -9.78 4.09 -0.12
CA ARG A 60 -10.40 5.38 -0.44
C ARG A 60 -10.36 6.32 0.76
N GLN A 61 -10.81 5.86 1.93
CA GLN A 61 -10.79 6.66 3.15
C GLN A 61 -9.37 7.06 3.57
N HIS A 62 -8.40 6.15 3.42
CA HIS A 62 -6.99 6.45 3.68
C HIS A 62 -6.47 7.54 2.76
N ALA A 63 -6.77 7.48 1.46
CA ALA A 63 -6.35 8.48 0.47
C ALA A 63 -6.95 9.87 0.75
N GLU A 64 -8.24 9.92 1.08
CA GLU A 64 -8.90 11.19 1.43
C GLU A 64 -8.33 11.79 2.71
N ASN A 65 -8.10 10.96 3.73
CA ASN A 65 -7.61 11.44 5.02
C ASN A 65 -6.14 11.86 4.94
N SER A 66 -5.28 11.12 4.24
CA SER A 66 -3.88 11.49 4.08
C SER A 66 -3.71 12.82 3.38
N LEU A 67 -4.47 13.07 2.30
CA LEU A 67 -4.41 14.35 1.59
C LEU A 67 -4.88 15.51 2.48
N LYS A 68 -6.00 15.34 3.21
CA LYS A 68 -6.50 16.35 4.15
C LYS A 68 -5.45 16.70 5.22
N VAL A 69 -4.83 15.69 5.83
CA VAL A 69 -3.80 15.89 6.86
C VAL A 69 -2.54 16.50 6.26
N ALA A 70 -2.11 16.07 5.08
CA ALA A 70 -0.95 16.61 4.38
C ALA A 70 -1.14 18.10 4.04
N GLN A 71 -2.31 18.49 3.53
CA GLN A 71 -2.66 19.88 3.27
C GLN A 71 -2.72 20.71 4.55
N TRP A 72 -3.27 20.16 5.64
CA TRP A 72 -3.26 20.83 6.93
C TRP A 72 -1.82 21.05 7.44
N LEU A 73 -0.96 20.02 7.39
CA LEU A 73 0.45 20.08 7.78
C LEU A 73 1.25 21.09 6.95
N ALA A 74 0.99 21.18 5.65
CA ALA A 74 1.68 22.13 4.76
C ALA A 74 1.44 23.60 5.12
N ASN A 75 0.43 23.90 5.94
CA ASN A 75 0.12 25.26 6.42
C ASN A 75 0.64 25.52 7.84
N ARG A 76 1.39 24.58 8.44
CA ARG A 76 1.89 24.71 9.80
C ARG A 76 3.24 25.43 9.80
N PRO A 77 3.45 26.47 10.61
CA PRO A 77 4.74 27.17 10.67
C PRO A 77 5.89 26.28 11.21
N GLU A 78 5.56 25.22 11.95
CA GLU A 78 6.50 24.23 12.47
C GLU A 78 6.83 23.08 11.49
N VAL A 79 6.37 23.14 10.24
CA VAL A 79 6.62 22.12 9.23
C VAL A 79 7.41 22.75 8.08
N ASP A 80 8.63 22.27 7.86
CA ASP A 80 9.49 22.72 6.75
C ASP A 80 8.89 22.35 5.39
N HIS A 81 8.55 21.07 5.19
CA HIS A 81 7.86 20.64 3.98
C HIS A 81 7.15 19.29 4.13
N VAL A 82 6.16 19.06 3.27
CA VAL A 82 5.38 17.82 3.17
C VAL A 82 5.72 17.08 1.87
N ARG A 83 5.87 15.75 1.95
CA ARG A 83 6.08 14.83 0.83
C ARG A 83 4.87 13.90 0.70
N HIS A 84 3.84 14.39 0.03
CA HIS A 84 2.66 13.62 -0.30
C HIS A 84 2.51 13.52 -1.83
N PRO A 85 2.45 12.32 -2.44
CA PRO A 85 2.47 12.16 -3.90
C PRO A 85 1.39 12.96 -4.67
N ALA A 86 0.24 13.19 -4.04
CA ALA A 86 -0.86 13.98 -4.62
C ALA A 86 -0.70 15.51 -4.49
N LEU A 87 0.39 16.02 -3.90
CA LEU A 87 0.67 17.46 -3.89
C LEU A 87 1.59 17.81 -5.07
N GLU A 88 1.27 18.86 -5.80
CA GLU A 88 2.06 19.34 -6.95
C GLU A 88 3.52 19.66 -6.59
N THR A 89 3.77 20.05 -5.33
CA THR A 89 5.11 20.34 -4.81
C THR A 89 5.93 19.09 -4.50
N CYS A 90 5.35 17.89 -4.56
CA CYS A 90 6.03 16.64 -4.27
C CYS A 90 6.82 16.15 -5.50
N PRO A 91 8.13 15.89 -5.38
CA PRO A 91 8.91 15.28 -6.44
C PRO A 91 8.26 13.97 -6.91
N GLY A 92 8.07 13.84 -8.22
CA GLY A 92 7.42 12.69 -8.85
C GLY A 92 5.90 12.72 -8.87
N HIS A 93 5.26 13.84 -8.50
CA HIS A 93 3.81 14.04 -8.62
C HIS A 93 3.29 13.71 -10.03
N GLU A 94 3.99 14.14 -11.08
CA GLU A 94 3.66 13.85 -12.47
C GLU A 94 3.57 12.34 -12.79
N PHE A 95 4.42 11.51 -12.18
CA PHE A 95 4.37 10.06 -12.32
C PHE A 95 3.24 9.47 -11.49
N PHE A 96 2.97 10.05 -10.32
CA PHE A 96 1.83 9.67 -9.51
C PHE A 96 0.51 9.87 -10.27
N GLU A 97 0.32 11.03 -10.90
CA GLU A 97 -0.87 11.29 -11.73
C GLU A 97 -0.97 10.39 -12.95
N ARG A 98 0.16 10.11 -13.62
CA ARG A 98 0.20 9.24 -14.80
C ARG A 98 -0.15 7.79 -14.47
N ASP A 99 0.40 7.26 -13.38
CA ASP A 99 0.42 5.82 -13.11
C ASP A 99 -0.63 5.35 -12.10
N PHE A 100 -1.23 6.26 -11.32
CA PHE A 100 -2.14 5.91 -10.23
C PHE A 100 -3.49 6.62 -10.35
N THR A 101 -4.56 5.90 -10.02
CA THR A 101 -5.94 6.43 -9.97
C THR A 101 -6.32 7.00 -8.61
N GLY A 102 -5.41 6.92 -7.63
CA GLY A 102 -5.63 7.36 -6.26
C GLY A 102 -4.45 7.02 -5.36
N GLY A 103 -4.43 7.67 -4.19
CA GLY A 103 -3.39 7.48 -3.19
C GLY A 103 -3.69 6.37 -2.18
N ASN A 104 -2.86 6.31 -1.16
CA ASN A 104 -3.10 5.55 0.06
C ASN A 104 -2.87 6.49 1.27
N GLY A 105 -2.66 5.92 2.45
CA GLY A 105 -2.51 6.70 3.68
C GLY A 105 -1.09 7.24 3.93
N LEU A 106 -0.12 6.91 3.10
CA LEU A 106 1.31 7.12 3.35
C LEU A 106 1.80 8.43 2.76
N PHE A 107 2.40 9.26 3.61
CA PHE A 107 3.18 10.43 3.25
C PHE A 107 4.18 10.73 4.37
N SER A 108 5.12 11.64 4.13
CA SER A 108 6.06 12.11 5.15
C SER A 108 6.14 13.63 5.18
N PHE A 109 6.75 14.19 6.22
CA PHE A 109 7.03 15.62 6.33
C PHE A 109 8.27 15.82 7.21
N VAL A 110 8.86 17.01 7.11
CA VAL A 110 9.99 17.43 7.93
C VAL A 110 9.52 18.54 8.86
N LEU A 111 9.91 18.43 10.14
CA LEU A 111 9.70 19.46 11.17
C LEU A 111 10.78 20.53 11.07
#